data_AF-A0A812XYF1-F1
#
_entry.id   AF-A0A812XYF1-F1
#
_cell.length_a   1.000
_cell.length_b   1.000
_cell.length_c   1.000
_cell.angle_alpha   90.00
_cell.angle_beta   90.00
_cell.angle_gamma   90.00
#
_symmetry.space_group_name_H-M   'P 1'
#
loop_
_entity.id
_entity.type
_entity.pdbx_description
1 polymer ?
#
loop_
_entity_poly.entity_id
_entity_poly.type
_entity_poly.pdbx_seq_one_letter_code
_entity_poly.pdbx_strand_id
1 'polypeptide(L)'
;MTGSPPARSASERLVHELKVFPNHNTYNGSWLDGRCHGDGLYTWSDGTEYAGEFREGLMWGQGEKRWPSGRRYCGEWAHDMMWGNGEMSRPQRQLFMQCDLS
;
A
#
# COMPACT_ATOMS: atom_id res chain seq x y z
N MET A 1 21.20 36.22 -7.08
CA MET A 1 21.85 35.25 -7.98
C MET A 1 21.19 33.90 -7.71
N THR A 2 20.24 33.53 -8.56
CA THR A 2 19.40 32.33 -8.38
C THR A 2 20.18 31.10 -8.81
N GLY A 3 20.67 30.33 -7.84
CA GLY A 3 21.21 29.00 -8.11
C GLY A 3 20.07 28.06 -8.47
N SER A 4 19.85 27.81 -9.75
CA SER A 4 19.04 26.68 -10.20
C SER A 4 19.59 25.40 -9.56
N PRO A 5 18.77 24.55 -8.94
CA PRO A 5 19.26 23.26 -8.46
C PRO A 5 19.76 22.45 -9.66
N PRO A 6 20.84 21.65 -9.50
CA PRO A 6 21.41 20.92 -10.61
C PRO A 6 20.41 19.90 -11.14
N ALA A 7 20.31 19.84 -12.47
CA ALA A 7 19.59 18.79 -13.20
C ALA A 7 20.07 17.43 -12.71
N ARG A 8 19.27 16.74 -11.88
CA ARG A 8 19.53 15.35 -11.52
C ARG A 8 19.20 14.48 -12.72
N SER A 9 20.27 14.19 -13.45
CA SER A 9 20.40 13.16 -14.48
C SER A 9 19.46 11.97 -14.26
N ALA A 10 18.73 11.66 -15.33
CA ALA A 10 17.94 10.49 -15.60
C ALA A 10 18.52 9.19 -15.01
N SER A 11 17.92 8.76 -13.92
CA SER A 11 17.75 7.35 -13.54
C SER A 11 16.65 7.41 -12.49
N GLU A 12 15.44 7.04 -12.86
CA GLU A 12 14.28 6.90 -12.00
C GLU A 12 14.67 6.08 -10.77
N ARG A 13 15.13 6.75 -9.70
CA ARG A 13 15.55 6.06 -8.47
C ARG A 13 14.28 5.68 -7.75
N LEU A 14 13.81 4.46 -8.01
CA LEU A 14 12.91 3.76 -7.13
C LEU A 14 13.56 3.74 -5.74
N VAL A 15 13.06 4.58 -4.85
CA VAL A 15 13.48 4.60 -3.44
C VAL A 15 12.43 3.84 -2.66
N HIS A 16 12.85 2.85 -1.88
CA HIS A 16 11.97 2.12 -0.97
C HIS A 16 12.06 2.77 0.41
N GLU A 17 11.02 3.46 0.85
CA GLU A 17 11.06 4.24 2.09
C GLU A 17 9.70 4.23 2.80
N LEU A 18 9.77 4.18 4.14
CA LEU A 18 8.62 4.44 5.01
C LEU A 18 8.41 5.95 5.16
N LYS A 19 7.30 6.45 4.66
CA LYS A 19 6.85 7.82 4.84
C LYS A 19 5.65 7.88 5.77
N VAL A 20 5.76 8.69 6.81
CA VAL A 20 4.65 9.04 7.70
C VAL A 20 4.09 10.39 7.26
N PHE A 21 2.80 10.44 6.98
CA PHE A 21 2.11 11.65 6.55
C PHE A 21 1.55 12.42 7.75
N PRO A 22 1.31 13.74 7.63
CA PRO A 22 0.72 14.54 8.71
C PRO A 22 -0.67 14.08 9.16
N ASN A 23 -1.41 13.37 8.29
CA ASN A 23 -2.70 12.77 8.61
C ASN A 23 -2.59 11.39 9.31
N HIS A 24 -1.39 11.02 9.76
CA HIS A 24 -1.07 9.73 10.38
C HIS A 24 -1.20 8.51 9.45
N ASN A 25 -1.38 8.72 8.15
CA ASN A 25 -1.19 7.64 7.19
C ASN A 25 0.29 7.30 7.08
N THR A 26 0.60 6.06 6.74
CA THR A 26 1.96 5.63 6.45
C THR A 26 2.01 4.90 5.13
N TYR A 27 3.04 5.15 4.34
CA TYR A 27 3.34 4.36 3.15
C TYR A 27 4.73 3.79 3.26
N ASN A 28 4.85 2.48 3.12
CA ASN A 28 6.12 1.77 3.04
C ASN A 28 6.21 1.10 1.68
N GLY A 29 7.05 1.61 0.80
CA GLY A 29 7.16 1.06 -0.53
C GLY A 29 8.01 1.89 -1.45
N SER A 30 7.93 1.58 -2.73
CA SER A 30 8.71 2.22 -3.77
C SER A 30 8.10 3.57 -4.18
N TRP A 31 8.97 4.53 -4.46
CA TRP A 31 8.58 5.87 -4.90
C TRP A 31 9.22 6.21 -6.24
N LEU A 32 8.44 6.80 -7.12
CA LEU A 32 8.87 7.34 -8.40
C LEU A 32 8.42 8.80 -8.50
N ASP A 33 9.37 9.72 -8.73
CA ASP A 33 9.10 11.17 -8.85
C ASP A 33 8.25 11.75 -7.70
N GLY A 34 8.45 11.22 -6.48
CA GLY A 34 7.73 11.67 -5.28
C GLY A 34 6.30 11.12 -5.15
N ARG A 35 5.91 10.18 -6.00
CA ARG A 35 4.62 9.45 -5.96
C ARG A 35 4.85 7.98 -5.62
N CYS A 36 3.89 7.35 -4.94
CA CYS A 36 3.92 5.91 -4.68
C CYS A 36 3.89 5.16 -6.02
N HIS A 37 4.81 4.22 -6.21
CA HIS A 37 4.95 3.50 -7.48
C HIS A 37 5.60 2.13 -7.25
N GLY A 38 5.12 1.08 -7.91
CA GLY A 38 5.53 -0.30 -7.68
C GLY A 38 4.93 -0.86 -6.40
N ASP A 39 5.54 -1.91 -5.84
CA ASP A 39 5.04 -2.56 -4.64
C ASP A 39 5.13 -1.66 -3.40
N GLY A 40 4.07 -1.65 -2.61
CA GLY A 40 4.05 -0.95 -1.33
C GLY A 40 2.94 -1.41 -0.39
N LEU A 41 3.04 -0.93 0.84
CA LEU A 41 2.06 -1.04 1.90
C LEU A 41 1.62 0.36 2.30
N TYR A 42 0.36 0.69 2.05
CA TYR A 42 -0.26 1.91 2.54
C TYR A 42 -1.16 1.58 3.72
N THR A 43 -0.89 2.19 4.87
CA THR A 43 -1.71 2.11 6.08
C THR A 43 -2.37 3.47 6.27
N TRP A 44 -3.69 3.48 6.31
CA TRP A 44 -4.47 4.66 6.64
C TRP A 44 -4.56 4.82 8.16
N SER A 45 -4.76 6.06 8.61
CA SER A 45 -4.92 6.40 10.02
C SER A 45 -6.13 5.74 10.69
N ASP A 46 -7.10 5.28 9.89
CA ASP A 46 -8.26 4.51 10.36
C ASP A 46 -7.93 3.02 10.65
N GLY A 47 -6.71 2.58 10.37
CA GLY A 47 -6.27 1.19 10.50
C GLY A 47 -6.59 0.31 9.29
N THR A 48 -7.15 0.88 8.22
CA THR A 48 -7.22 0.21 6.91
C THR A 48 -5.80 0.07 6.37
N GLU A 49 -5.52 -1.00 5.66
CA GLU A 49 -4.24 -1.27 5.02
C GLU A 49 -4.45 -1.73 3.58
N TYR A 50 -3.51 -1.41 2.71
CA TYR A 50 -3.44 -1.94 1.36
C TYR A 50 -2.01 -2.33 1.04
N ALA A 51 -1.82 -3.60 0.68
CA ALA A 51 -0.55 -4.14 0.22
C ALA A 51 -0.71 -4.55 -1.24
N GLY A 52 0.04 -3.93 -2.15
CA GLY A 52 -0.07 -4.22 -3.57
C GLY A 52 0.74 -3.27 -4.43
N GLU A 53 0.44 -3.27 -5.73
CA GLU A 53 1.11 -2.40 -6.68
C GLU A 53 0.50 -0.98 -6.64
N PHE A 54 1.36 0.01 -6.81
CA PHE A 54 0.98 1.41 -6.94
C PHE A 54 1.47 1.96 -8.26
N ARG A 55 0.71 2.90 -8.83
CA ARG A 55 1.09 3.63 -10.03
C ARG A 55 0.61 5.06 -9.91
N GLU A 56 1.53 6.02 -10.00
CA GLU A 56 1.22 7.45 -9.91
C GLU A 56 0.51 7.85 -8.61
N GLY A 57 0.74 7.11 -7.51
CA GLY A 57 0.06 7.34 -6.23
C GLY A 57 -1.28 6.61 -6.07
N LEU A 58 -1.74 5.86 -7.07
CA LEU A 58 -3.00 5.12 -7.05
C LEU A 58 -2.73 3.62 -6.89
N MET A 59 -3.63 2.91 -6.20
CA MET A 59 -3.64 1.44 -6.13
C MET A 59 -3.87 0.86 -7.53
N TRP A 60 -3.05 -0.12 -7.90
CA TRP A 60 -3.02 -0.74 -9.22
C TRP A 60 -2.71 -2.23 -9.13
N GLY A 61 -2.92 -2.95 -10.23
CA GLY A 61 -2.46 -4.31 -10.40
C GLY A 61 -3.04 -5.26 -9.37
N GLN A 62 -2.25 -6.20 -8.85
CA GLN A 62 -2.72 -7.10 -7.80
C GLN A 62 -2.49 -6.49 -6.42
N GLY A 63 -3.49 -6.60 -5.54
CA GLY A 63 -3.36 -6.09 -4.19
C GLY A 63 -4.38 -6.63 -3.20
N GLU A 64 -4.00 -6.57 -1.93
CA GLU A 64 -4.82 -6.92 -0.77
C GLU A 64 -5.16 -5.67 0.03
N LYS A 65 -6.45 -5.36 0.16
CA LYS A 65 -6.96 -4.35 1.09
C LYS A 65 -7.53 -5.03 2.34
N ARG A 66 -7.01 -4.67 3.51
CA ARG A 66 -7.50 -5.09 4.82
C ARG A 66 -8.19 -3.93 5.52
N TRP A 67 -9.34 -4.19 6.13
CA TRP A 67 -10.04 -3.22 6.94
C TRP A 67 -9.90 -3.56 8.43
N PRO A 68 -9.97 -2.58 9.33
CA PRO A 68 -9.92 -2.81 10.78
C PRO A 68 -11.06 -3.71 11.29
N SER A 69 -12.16 -3.80 10.52
CA SER A 69 -13.24 -4.78 10.76
C SER A 69 -12.84 -6.25 10.57
N GLY A 70 -11.61 -6.53 10.13
CA GLY A 70 -11.10 -7.86 9.79
C GLY A 70 -11.50 -8.34 8.40
N ARG A 71 -12.31 -7.59 7.65
CA ARG A 71 -12.56 -7.86 6.24
C ARG A 71 -11.26 -7.74 5.45
N ARG A 72 -11.10 -8.56 4.42
CA ARG A 72 -10.03 -8.40 3.43
C ARG A 72 -10.57 -8.58 2.03
N TYR A 73 -9.95 -7.91 1.07
CA TYR A 73 -10.21 -8.08 -0.35
C TYR A 73 -8.88 -8.29 -1.05
N CYS A 74 -8.75 -9.39 -1.78
CA CYS A 74 -7.58 -9.70 -2.59
C CYS A 74 -8.03 -9.76 -4.04
N GLY A 75 -7.45 -8.95 -4.91
CA GLY A 75 -7.85 -8.93 -6.31
C GLY A 75 -7.14 -7.86 -7.11
N GLU A 76 -7.65 -7.61 -8.31
CA GLU A 76 -7.13 -6.58 -9.20
C GLU A 76 -7.59 -5.18 -8.77
N TRP A 77 -6.75 -4.19 -9.01
CA TRP A 77 -6.97 -2.78 -8.69
C TRP A 77 -6.59 -1.92 -9.88
N ALA A 78 -7.38 -0.88 -10.12
CA ALA A 78 -7.06 0.14 -11.11
C ALA A 78 -7.69 1.47 -10.68
N HIS A 79 -6.88 2.54 -10.67
CA HIS A 79 -7.31 3.88 -10.27
C HIS A 79 -8.01 3.91 -8.90
N ASP A 80 -7.41 3.26 -7.89
CA ASP A 80 -7.97 3.10 -6.54
C ASP A 80 -9.29 2.31 -6.43
N MET A 81 -9.76 1.75 -7.53
CA MET A 81 -10.98 0.94 -7.56
C MET A 81 -10.64 -0.54 -7.67
N MET A 82 -11.42 -1.36 -6.95
CA MET A 82 -11.44 -2.81 -7.16
C MET A 82 -11.81 -3.07 -8.62
N TRP A 83 -10.92 -3.70 -9.36
CA TRP A 83 -11.05 -3.99 -10.78
C TRP A 83 -11.10 -5.50 -11.00
N GLY A 84 -11.69 -5.94 -12.12
CA GLY A 84 -11.64 -7.33 -12.54
C GLY A 84 -12.18 -8.33 -11.50
N ASN A 85 -11.41 -9.39 -11.27
CA ASN A 85 -11.78 -10.45 -10.33
C ASN A 85 -11.08 -10.22 -8.98
N GLY A 86 -11.84 -10.35 -7.89
CA GLY A 86 -11.27 -10.36 -6.55
C GLY A 86 -12.13 -11.13 -5.57
N GLU A 87 -11.47 -11.68 -4.57
CA GLU A 87 -12.09 -12.43 -3.49
C GLU A 87 -12.21 -11.55 -2.25
N MET A 88 -13.45 -11.38 -1.78
CA MET A 88 -13.70 -10.75 -0.50
C MET A 88 -13.81 -11.82 0.57
N SER A 89 -12.84 -11.89 1.47
CA SER A 89 -12.95 -12.75 2.64
C SER A 89 -13.64 -12.00 3.78
N ARG A 90 -14.56 -12.71 4.44
CA ARG A 90 -15.09 -12.29 5.75
C ARG A 90 -13.97 -12.33 6.79
N PRO A 91 -14.11 -11.59 7.91
CA PRO A 91 -13.16 -11.67 9.01
C PRO A 91 -12.93 -13.13 9.37
N GLN A 92 -11.71 -13.60 9.16
CA GLN A 92 -11.28 -14.86 9.73
C GLN A 92 -11.37 -14.64 11.24
N ARG A 93 -12.35 -15.28 11.89
CA ARG A 93 -12.25 -15.56 13.32
C ARG A 93 -10.88 -16.21 13.46
N GLN A 94 -9.97 -15.50 14.11
CA GLN A 94 -8.70 -16.07 14.54
C GLN A 94 -9.10 -17.26 15.41
N LEU A 95 -9.10 -18.45 14.81
CA LEU A 95 -9.13 -19.69 15.55
C LEU A 95 -7.76 -19.67 16.22
N PHE A 96 -7.67 -19.01 17.38
CA PHE A 96 -6.64 -19.32 18.35
C PHE A 96 -6.79 -20.82 18.57
N MET A 97 -5.96 -21.59 17.86
CA MET A 97 -5.72 -22.97 18.19
C MET A 97 -5.22 -22.90 19.62
N GLN A 98 -6.11 -23.19 20.57
CA GLN A 98 -5.73 -23.59 21.92
C GLN A 98 -4.81 -24.80 21.71
N CYS A 99 -3.51 -24.55 21.71
CA CYS A 99 -2.54 -25.56 22.13
C CYS A 99 -2.32 -25.36 23.63
N ASP A 100 -3.41 -25.49 24.39
CA ASP A 100 -3.35 -26.06 25.72
C ASP A 100 -3.49 -27.57 25.51
N LEU A 101 -2.37 -28.29 25.54
CA LEU A 101 -2.33 -29.71 25.83
C LEU A 101 -0.92 -29.99 26.37
N SER A 102 -0.87 -29.90 27.70
CA SER A 102 -0.13 -30.68 28.70
C SER A 102 1.13 -31.44 28.33
#